data_AF-A0A967JF41-F1
#
_entry.id   AF-A0A967JF41-F1
#
_cell.length_a   1.000
_cell.length_b   1.000
_cell.length_c   1.000
_cell.angle_alpha   90.00
_cell.angle_beta   90.00
_cell.angle_gamma   90.00
#
_symmetry.space_group_name_H-M   'P 1'
#
loop_
_entity.id
_entity.type
_entity.pdbx_description
1 polymer ?
#
loop_
_entity_poly.entity_id
_entity_poly.type
_entity_poly.pdbx_seq_one_letter_code
_entity_poly.pdbx_strand_id
1 'polypeptide(L)' 'EALVPRIEGHFSGDPEGYRDPEDRERARERDPLPRLRDRLVEDGVLTAEDIELLEKEIETELDDGVEFAKSSPMP' A
#
# COMPACT_ATOMS: atom_id res chain seq x y z
N GLU A 1 -2.90 -22.78 1.04
CA GLU A 1 -2.45 -21.77 2.02
C GLU A 1 -1.75 -20.64 1.27
N ALA A 2 -1.96 -19.38 1.64
CA ALA A 2 -1.28 -18.24 1.04
C ALA A 2 -0.25 -17.69 2.03
N LEU A 3 1.04 -17.77 1.68
CA LEU A 3 2.15 -17.40 2.55
C LEU A 3 2.63 -15.97 2.26
N VAL A 4 2.18 -15.01 3.07
CA VAL A 4 2.47 -13.58 2.91
C VAL A 4 3.20 -13.00 4.12
N PRO A 5 4.28 -12.22 3.93
CA PRO A 5 4.89 -11.49 5.03
C PRO A 5 4.12 -10.20 5.32
N ARG A 6 4.14 -9.74 6.58
CA ARG A 6 3.66 -8.41 6.94
C ARG A 6 4.77 -7.40 6.65
N ILE A 7 4.49 -6.39 5.83
CA ILE A 7 5.50 -5.38 5.49
C ILE A 7 5.79 -4.50 6.71
N GLU A 8 4.74 -3.95 7.31
CA GLU A 8 4.82 -3.09 8.50
C GLU A 8 4.68 -3.89 9.81
N GLY A 9 4.60 -3.18 10.94
CA GLY A 9 4.40 -3.71 12.29
C GLY A 9 3.01 -4.31 12.57
N HIS A 10 2.77 -4.83 13.79
CA HIS A 10 1.49 -5.46 14.15
C HIS A 10 0.34 -4.48 14.12
N PHE A 11 0.64 -3.23 14.45
CA PHE A 11 -0.25 -2.09 14.42
C PHE A 11 0.57 -0.86 14.05
N SER A 12 -0.12 0.24 13.75
CA SER A 12 0.51 1.54 13.51
C SER A 12 1.23 2.04 14.76
N GLY A 13 2.56 1.99 14.76
CA GLY A 13 3.41 2.40 15.88
C GLY A 13 4.10 1.25 16.63
N ASP A 14 3.95 0.00 16.17
CA ASP A 14 4.71 -1.12 16.71
C ASP A 14 6.23 -0.91 16.48
N PRO A 15 7.07 -0.92 17.53
CA PRO A 15 8.52 -0.74 17.39
C PRO A 15 9.23 -1.97 16.80
N GLU A 16 8.54 -3.11 16.64
CA GLU A 16 9.05 -4.33 15.98
C GLU A 16 10.33 -4.93 16.61
N GLY A 17 10.61 -4.69 17.90
CA GLY A 17 11.84 -5.17 18.56
C GLY A 17 11.99 -6.70 18.63
N TYR A 18 10.94 -7.45 18.27
CA TYR A 18 10.93 -8.91 18.17
C TYR A 18 11.27 -9.44 16.75
N ARG A 19 11.42 -8.55 15.77
CA ARG A 19 11.58 -8.89 14.36
C ARG A 19 12.98 -8.56 13.88
N ASP A 20 13.58 -9.48 13.13
CA ASP A 20 14.88 -9.23 12.52
C ASP A 20 14.79 -8.11 11.47
N PRO A 21 15.73 -7.15 11.44
CA PRO A 21 15.80 -6.14 10.40
C PRO A 21 15.80 -6.70 8.97
N GLU A 22 16.50 -7.82 8.72
CA GLU A 22 16.54 -8.49 7.41
C GLU A 22 15.16 -9.05 7.04
N ASP A 23 14.39 -9.55 8.00
CA ASP A 23 13.03 -10.03 7.76
C ASP A 23 12.08 -8.90 7.30
N ARG A 24 12.37 -7.65 7.70
CA ARG A 24 11.61 -6.47 7.24
C ARG A 24 11.97 -6.11 5.82
N GLU A 25 13.26 -6.10 5.51
CA GLU A 25 13.73 -5.81 4.15
C GLU A 25 13.22 -6.85 3.15
N ARG A 26 13.39 -8.15 3.45
CA ARG A 26 12.85 -9.24 2.61
C ARG A 26 11.32 -9.18 2.46
N ALA A 27 10.59 -8.65 3.44
CA ALA A 27 9.16 -8.44 3.31
C ALA A 27 8.83 -7.30 2.35
N ARG A 28 9.57 -6.19 2.40
CA ARG A 28 9.44 -5.05 1.46
C ARG A 28 9.77 -5.46 0.03
N GLU A 29 10.83 -6.23 -0.18
CA GLU A 29 11.19 -6.76 -1.50
C GLU A 29 10.13 -7.71 -2.09
N ARG A 30 9.32 -8.31 -1.22
CA ARG A 30 8.22 -9.22 -1.60
C ARG A 30 6.89 -8.50 -1.79
N ASP A 31 6.87 -7.17 -1.83
CA ASP A 31 5.67 -6.41 -2.18
C ASP A 31 5.12 -6.89 -3.54
N PRO A 32 3.89 -7.40 -3.61
CA PRO A 32 3.30 -7.85 -4.86
C PRO A 32 2.90 -6.71 -5.80
N LEU A 33 2.70 -5.47 -5.29
CA LEU A 33 2.14 -4.37 -6.08
C LEU A 33 3.04 -3.94 -7.24
N PRO A 34 4.36 -3.67 -7.07
CA PRO A 34 5.23 -3.33 -8.19
C PRO A 34 5.24 -4.42 -9.27
N ARG A 35 5.28 -5.69 -8.85
CA ARG A 35 5.29 -6.83 -9.78
C ARG A 35 3.99 -6.95 -10.57
N LEU A 36 2.85 -6.69 -9.92
CA LEU A 36 1.55 -6.70 -10.59
C LEU A 36 1.44 -5.51 -11.56
N ARG A 37 1.87 -4.33 -11.14
CA ARG A 37 1.91 -3.13 -11.98
C ARG A 37 2.70 -3.37 -13.26
N ASP A 38 3.95 -3.83 -13.14
CA ASP A 38 4.83 -4.10 -14.29
C ASP A 38 4.17 -5.11 -15.23
N ARG A 39 3.61 -6.19 -14.68
CA ARG A 39 2.90 -7.20 -15.48
C ARG A 39 1.71 -6.62 -16.24
N LEU A 40 0.89 -5.78 -15.61
CA LEU A 40 -0.28 -5.20 -16.27
C LEU A 40 0.12 -4.25 -17.42
N VAL A 41 1.26 -3.58 -17.29
CA VAL A 41 1.83 -2.75 -18.37
C VAL A 41 2.39 -3.62 -19.48
N GLU A 42 3.16 -4.65 -19.14
CA GLU A 42 3.72 -5.61 -20.11
C GLU A 42 2.62 -6.33 -20.90
N ASP A 43 1.53 -6.72 -20.23
CA ASP A 43 0.37 -7.38 -20.84
C ASP A 43 -0.53 -6.39 -21.62
N GLY A 44 -0.21 -5.08 -21.61
CA GLY A 44 -0.96 -4.03 -22.30
C GLY A 44 -2.35 -3.75 -21.72
N VAL A 45 -2.59 -4.16 -20.47
CA VAL A 45 -3.86 -3.95 -19.75
C VAL A 45 -3.96 -2.53 -19.21
N LEU A 46 -2.84 -1.97 -18.76
CA LEU A 46 -2.73 -0.59 -18.27
C LEU A 46 -1.56 0.11 -18.95
N THR A 47 -1.69 1.41 -19.16
CA THR A 47 -0.57 2.29 -19.53
C THR A 47 0.05 2.93 -18.29
N ALA A 48 1.20 3.59 -18.46
CA ALA A 48 1.80 4.38 -17.39
C ALA A 48 0.87 5.54 -16.99
N GLU A 49 0.21 6.17 -17.97
CA GLU A 49 -0.75 7.24 -17.75
C GLU A 49 -1.99 6.77 -16.97
N ASP A 50 -2.48 5.54 -17.24
CA ASP A 50 -3.60 4.96 -16.47
C ASP A 50 -3.25 4.77 -14.99
N ILE A 51 -2.01 4.33 -14.71
CA ILE A 51 -1.53 4.14 -13.34
C ILE A 51 -1.44 5.48 -12.62
N GLU A 52 -0.86 6.51 -13.26
CA GLU A 52 -0.78 7.86 -12.68
C GLU A 52 -2.16 8.45 -12.40
N LEU A 53 -3.13 8.22 -13.30
CA LEU A 53 -4.51 8.66 -13.09
C LEU A 53 -5.14 7.97 -11.89
N LEU A 54 -4.99 6.64 -11.78
CA LEU A 54 -5.50 5.86 -10.65
C LEU A 54 -4.90 6.30 -9.32
N GLU A 55 -3.59 6.54 -9.26
CA GLU A 55 -2.91 7.03 -8.06
C GLU A 55 -3.49 8.38 -7.60
N LYS A 56 -3.73 9.29 -8.55
CA LYS A 56 -4.32 10.60 -8.25
C LYS A 56 -5.79 10.53 -7.80
N GLU A 57 -6.58 9.66 -8.42
CA GLU A 57 -7.96 9.42 -8.01
C GLU A 57 -8.01 8.88 -6.58
N ILE A 58 -7.18 7.88 -6.25
CA ILE A 58 -7.08 7.32 -4.91
C ILE A 58 -6.60 8.37 -3.89
N GLU A 59 -5.61 9.19 -4.23
CA GLU A 59 -5.15 10.26 -3.34
C GLU A 59 -6.28 11.26 -3.02
N THR A 60 -7.07 11.63 -4.02
CA THR A 60 -8.24 12.50 -3.84
C THR A 60 -9.29 11.85 -2.93
N GLU A 61 -9.61 10.57 -3.15
CA GLU A 61 -10.58 9.83 -2.32
C GLU A 61 -10.10 9.70 -0.86
N LEU A 62 -8.80 9.48 -0.64
CA LEU A 62 -8.21 9.41 0.69
C LEU A 62 -8.28 10.75 1.41
N ASP A 63 -7.94 11.85 0.73
CA ASP A 63 -8.01 13.20 1.29
C ASP A 63 -9.45 13.57 1.69
N ASP A 64 -10.41 13.31 0.81
CA ASP A 64 -11.83 13.53 1.09
C ASP A 64 -12.30 12.70 2.30
N GLY A 65 -11.89 11.42 2.37
CA GLY A 65 -12.20 10.54 3.49
C GLY A 65 -11.60 11.02 4.81
N VAL A 66 -10.37 11.51 4.79
CA VAL A 66 -9.68 12.07 5.96
C VAL A 66 -10.35 13.36 6.43
N GLU A 67 -10.70 14.26 5.51
CA GLU A 67 -11.39 15.51 5.85
C GLU A 67 -12.81 15.26 6.38
N PHE A 68 -13.53 14.30 5.81
CA PHE A 68 -14.80 13.85 6.35
C PHE A 68 -14.66 13.32 7.79
N ALA A 69 -13.67 12.47 8.05
CA ALA A 69 -13.43 11.91 9.38
C ALA A 69 -13.08 12.99 10.41
N LYS A 70 -12.28 14.00 10.03
CA LYS A 70 -11.89 15.11 10.92
C LYS A 70 -13.03 16.10 11.18
N SER A 71 -13.87 16.36 10.19
CA SER A 71 -14.98 17.33 10.28
C SER A 71 -16.26 16.75 10.89
N SER A 72 -16.33 15.43 11.01
CA SER A 72 -17.47 14.74 11.60
C SER A 72 -17.64 15.11 13.08
N PRO A 73 -18.88 15.34 13.56
CA PRO A 73 -19.13 15.66 14.96
C PRO A 73 -18.75 14.48 15.86
N MET A 74 -18.27 14.79 17.06
CA MET A 74 -18.03 13.78 18.09
C MET A 74 -19.37 13.15 18.51
N PRO A 75 -19.41 11.84 18.79
CA PRO A 75 -20.57 11.17 19.35
C PRO A 75 -21.04 11.74 20.68
#